data_AF-A0A1X0DYS9-F1
#
_entry.id   AF-A0A1X0DYS9-F1
#
_cell.length_a   1.000
_cell.length_b   1.000
_cell.length_c   1.000
_cell.angle_alpha   90.00
_cell.angle_beta   90.00
_cell.angle_gamma   90.00
#
_symmetry.space_group_name_H-M   'P 1'
#
loop_
_entity.id
_entity.type
_entity.pdbx_description
1 polymer ?
#
loop_
_entity_poly.entity_id
_entity_poly.type
_entity_poly.pdbx_seq_one_letter_code
_entity_poly.pdbx_strand_id
1 'polypeptide(L)'
;MTNGELCHDYVSGGNRGVIAMDHDVCTALADALEGLADQIEDDMKTRAAVYDETVESLKVEGNIPPVYQDFTAALVEMKKKHAANTRTLTERLRHDAKILHAEVKADIDKERRMAARVHAIDV
;
A
#
# COMPACT_ATOMS: atom_id res chain seq x y z
N MET A 1 14.04 -43.03 -26.55
CA MET A 1 13.48 -41.65 -26.58
C MET A 1 12.73 -41.50 -25.27
N THR A 2 13.03 -40.68 -24.28
CA THR A 2 14.04 -39.64 -24.03
C THR A 2 14.06 -39.46 -22.50
N ASN A 3 15.27 -39.43 -21.93
CA ASN A 3 15.68 -38.77 -20.68
C ASN A 3 14.79 -38.93 -19.43
N GLY A 4 15.15 -39.91 -18.60
CA GLY A 4 14.77 -39.99 -17.20
C GLY A 4 16.00 -40.15 -16.32
N GLU A 5 16.98 -39.25 -16.45
CA GLU A 5 18.16 -39.23 -15.60
C GLU A 5 18.11 -38.05 -14.61
N LEU A 6 18.15 -38.45 -13.35
CA LEU A 6 18.87 -37.79 -12.24
C LEU A 6 18.38 -36.39 -11.83
N CYS A 7 17.65 -36.36 -10.73
CA CYS A 7 17.99 -35.43 -9.64
C CYS A 7 17.63 -36.04 -8.28
N HIS A 8 18.65 -36.70 -7.73
CA HIS A 8 19.03 -36.75 -6.32
C HIS A 8 17.93 -36.62 -5.27
N ASP A 9 17.75 -37.72 -4.53
CA ASP A 9 17.38 -37.73 -3.13
C ASP A 9 18.11 -36.62 -2.36
N TYR A 10 17.35 -35.63 -1.88
CA TYR A 10 17.77 -34.76 -0.79
C TYR A 10 16.94 -35.07 0.44
N VAL A 11 17.26 -36.20 1.08
CA VAL A 11 16.98 -36.39 2.51
C VAL A 11 18.33 -36.58 3.19
N SER A 12 18.90 -35.49 3.71
CA SER A 12 19.85 -35.53 4.82
C SER A 12 20.12 -34.11 5.35
N GLY A 13 19.71 -33.88 6.59
CA GLY A 13 20.53 -33.23 7.61
C GLY A 13 20.91 -31.75 7.44
N GLY A 14 20.38 -30.92 8.36
CA GLY A 14 21.09 -29.73 8.83
C GLY A 14 20.83 -28.44 8.05
N ASN A 15 19.97 -27.60 8.62
CA ASN A 15 20.07 -26.14 8.54
C ASN A 15 20.15 -25.53 7.12
N ARG A 16 19.27 -25.92 6.20
CA ARG A 16 18.84 -24.96 5.16
C ARG A 16 17.88 -24.01 5.88
N GLY A 17 18.43 -22.91 6.41
CA GLY A 17 17.63 -21.83 6.96
C GLY A 17 16.55 -21.48 5.94
N VAL A 18 15.32 -21.90 6.21
CA VAL A 18 14.17 -21.40 5.48
C VAL A 18 14.25 -19.90 5.72
N ILE A 19 14.35 -19.10 4.66
CA ILE A 19 14.17 -17.65 4.80
C ILE A 19 12.70 -17.51 5.18
N ALA A 20 12.44 -17.52 6.48
CA ALA A 20 11.13 -17.33 7.05
C ALA A 20 10.78 -15.85 6.90
N MET A 21 9.54 -15.58 6.54
CA MET A 21 9.03 -14.22 6.53
C MET A 21 8.93 -13.76 7.99
N ASP A 22 9.55 -12.62 8.29
CA ASP A 22 9.34 -11.99 9.60
C ASP A 22 7.95 -11.35 9.59
N HIS A 23 6.98 -12.06 10.19
CA HIS A 23 5.58 -11.65 10.20
C HIS A 23 5.39 -10.29 10.85
N ASP A 24 6.15 -9.97 11.90
CA ASP A 24 6.06 -8.68 12.60
C ASP A 24 6.52 -7.54 11.70
N VAL A 25 7.61 -7.73 10.96
CA VAL A 25 8.10 -6.74 9.99
C VAL A 25 7.10 -6.53 8.86
N CYS A 26 6.52 -7.61 8.32
CA CYS A 26 5.54 -7.50 7.23
C CYS A 26 4.23 -6.85 7.69
N THR A 27 3.73 -7.19 8.87
CA THR A 27 2.55 -6.53 9.46
C THR A 27 2.83 -5.05 9.72
N ALA A 28 3.99 -4.71 10.30
CA ALA A 28 4.37 -3.32 10.53
C ALA A 28 4.49 -2.51 9.22
N LEU A 29 5.01 -3.14 8.15
CA LEU A 29 5.07 -2.51 6.83
C LEU A 29 3.67 -2.28 6.24
N ALA A 30 2.75 -3.25 6.38
CA ALA A 30 1.38 -3.10 5.92
C ALA A 30 0.68 -1.93 6.64
N ASP A 31 0.82 -1.87 7.96
CA ASP A 31 0.25 -0.79 8.78
C ASP A 31 0.87 0.57 8.42
N ALA A 32 2.18 0.60 8.13
CA ALA A 32 2.84 1.82 7.67
C ALA A 32 2.35 2.29 6.28
N LEU A 33 2.02 1.37 5.37
CA LEU A 33 1.44 1.71 4.06
C LEU A 33 0.03 2.31 4.21
N GLU A 34 -0.79 1.76 5.11
CA GLU A 34 -2.11 2.31 5.42
C GLU A 34 -1.99 3.70 6.06
N GLY A 35 -1.11 3.85 7.06
CA GLY A 35 -0.86 5.14 7.72
C GLY A 35 -0.32 6.20 6.76
N LEU A 36 0.56 5.81 5.82
CA LEU A 36 1.04 6.72 4.77
C LEU A 36 -0.08 7.12 3.82
N ALA A 37 -0.99 6.21 3.48
CA ALA A 37 -2.15 6.53 2.67
C ALA A 37 -3.05 7.57 3.36
N ASP A 38 -3.32 7.40 4.66
CA ASP A 38 -4.12 8.33 5.44
C ASP A 38 -3.45 9.72 5.53
N GLN A 39 -2.13 9.75 5.78
CA GLN A 39 -1.37 10.99 5.81
C GLN A 39 -1.43 11.75 4.47
N ILE A 40 -1.31 11.03 3.34
CA ILE A 40 -1.42 11.62 2.00
C ILE A 40 -2.82 12.21 1.76
N GLU A 41 -3.88 11.54 2.22
CA GLU A 41 -5.24 12.08 2.10
C GLU A 41 -5.45 13.34 2.95
N ASP A 42 -4.92 13.37 4.17
CA ASP A 42 -5.04 14.53 5.05
C ASP A 42 -4.22 15.73 4.56
N ASP A 43 -3.01 15.48 4.05
CA ASP A 43 -2.20 16.51 3.38
C ASP A 43 -2.96 17.07 2.15
N MET A 44 -3.64 16.22 1.39
CA MET A 44 -4.44 16.65 0.25
C MET A 44 -5.65 17.48 0.67
N LYS A 45 -6.33 17.15 1.77
CA LYS A 45 -7.42 17.99 2.32
C LYS A 45 -6.90 19.38 2.70
N THR A 46 -5.73 19.44 3.33
CA THR A 46 -5.08 20.69 3.71
C THR A 46 -4.73 21.53 2.47
N ARG A 47 -4.12 20.92 1.44
CA ARG A 47 -3.82 21.60 0.17
C ARG A 47 -5.07 22.04 -0.58
N ALA A 48 -6.13 21.22 -0.55
CA ALA A 48 -7.42 21.57 -1.14
C ALA A 48 -8.02 22.85 -0.53
N ALA A 49 -7.89 23.01 0.79
CA ALA A 49 -8.31 24.23 1.48
C ALA A 49 -7.49 25.45 1.05
N VAL A 50 -6.17 25.30 0.87
CA VAL A 50 -5.30 26.40 0.37
C VAL A 50 -5.72 26.84 -1.04
N TYR A 51 -6.07 25.91 -1.93
CA TYR A 51 -6.60 26.27 -3.25
C TYR A 51 -7.89 27.08 -3.16
N ASP A 52 -8.83 26.66 -2.30
CA ASP A 52 -10.10 27.35 -2.12
C ASP A 52 -9.91 28.76 -1.53
N GLU A 53 -9.06 28.88 -0.51
CA GLU A 53 -8.70 30.17 0.09
C GLU A 53 -8.02 31.10 -0.92
N THR A 54 -7.13 30.57 -1.75
CA THR A 54 -6.46 31.35 -2.80
C THR A 54 -7.49 31.88 -3.80
N VAL A 55 -8.42 31.04 -4.26
CA VAL A 55 -9.49 31.45 -5.18
C VAL A 55 -10.41 32.50 -4.53
N GLU A 56 -10.74 32.34 -3.25
CA GLU A 56 -11.56 33.30 -2.52
C GLU A 56 -10.86 34.65 -2.36
N SER A 57 -9.56 34.66 -2.07
CA SER A 57 -8.76 35.88 -1.92
C SER A 57 -8.66 36.72 -3.20
N LEU A 58 -8.86 36.10 -4.36
CA LEU A 58 -8.83 36.76 -5.67
C LEU A 58 -10.16 37.40 -6.05
N LYS A 59 -11.23 37.17 -5.28
CA LYS A 59 -12.54 37.77 -5.55
C LYS A 59 -12.54 39.24 -5.11
N VAL A 60 -13.04 40.10 -5.99
CA VAL A 60 -13.36 41.50 -5.70
C VAL A 60 -14.87 41.65 -5.86
N GLU A 61 -15.55 42.13 -4.82
CA GLU A 61 -17.02 42.24 -4.78
C GLU A 61 -17.75 40.93 -5.12
N GLY A 62 -17.16 39.79 -4.73
CA GLY A 62 -17.72 38.45 -4.98
C GLY A 62 -17.41 37.87 -6.37
N ASN A 63 -16.74 38.62 -7.25
CA ASN A 63 -16.38 38.17 -8.60
C ASN A 63 -14.87 38.06 -8.79
N ILE A 64 -14.43 37.08 -9.57
CA ILE A 64 -13.01 36.96 -9.96
C ILE A 64 -12.73 37.93 -11.12
N PRO A 65 -11.81 38.90 -10.96
CA PRO A 65 -11.44 39.81 -12.04
C PRO A 65 -10.95 39.05 -13.29
N PRO A 66 -11.21 39.55 -14.51
CA PRO A 66 -10.82 38.87 -15.75
C PRO A 66 -9.34 38.49 -15.83
N VAL A 67 -8.45 39.33 -15.28
CA VAL A 67 -7.00 39.08 -15.20
C VAL A 67 -6.64 37.79 -14.44
N TYR A 68 -7.48 37.34 -13.50
CA TYR A 68 -7.24 36.15 -12.68
C TYR A 68 -8.09 34.94 -13.10
N GLN A 69 -8.93 35.04 -14.13
CA GLN A 69 -9.81 33.94 -14.55
C GLN A 69 -9.02 32.71 -15.00
N ASP A 70 -8.00 32.88 -15.85
CA ASP A 70 -7.17 31.77 -16.31
C ASP A 70 -6.38 31.13 -15.15
N PHE A 71 -5.88 31.95 -14.24
CA PHE A 71 -5.16 31.48 -13.05
C PHE A 71 -6.07 30.68 -12.11
N THR A 72 -7.27 31.17 -11.81
CA THR A 72 -8.25 30.46 -10.98
C THR A 72 -8.74 29.18 -11.64
N ALA A 73 -8.96 29.17 -12.96
CA ALA A 73 -9.27 27.95 -13.70
C ALA A 73 -8.14 26.91 -13.59
N ALA A 74 -6.88 27.34 -13.71
CA ALA A 74 -5.72 26.48 -13.53
C ALA A 74 -5.62 25.93 -12.10
N LEU A 75 -5.88 26.72 -11.06
CA LEU A 75 -5.90 26.26 -9.67
C LEU A 75 -6.98 25.20 -9.43
N VAL A 76 -8.19 25.42 -9.95
CA VAL A 76 -9.30 24.44 -9.85
C VAL A 76 -8.93 23.13 -10.55
N GLU A 77 -8.31 23.21 -11.73
CA GLU A 77 -7.88 22.03 -12.47
C GLU A 77 -6.73 21.29 -11.76
N MET A 78 -5.76 22.02 -11.20
CA MET A 78 -4.70 21.45 -10.38
C MET A 78 -5.28 20.73 -9.15
N LYS A 79 -6.22 21.35 -8.43
CA LYS A 79 -6.90 20.74 -7.28
C LYS A 79 -7.54 19.42 -7.67
N LYS A 80 -8.25 19.36 -8.80
CA LYS A 80 -8.87 18.12 -9.32
C LYS A 80 -7.83 17.05 -9.63
N LYS A 81 -6.75 17.41 -10.33
CA LYS A 81 -5.67 16.46 -10.68
C LYS A 81 -4.98 15.92 -9.44
N HIS A 82 -4.67 16.78 -8.47
CA HIS A 82 -4.08 16.35 -7.21
C HIS A 82 -5.01 15.42 -6.44
N ALA A 83 -6.31 15.72 -6.36
CA ALA A 83 -7.28 14.83 -5.73
C ALA A 83 -7.36 13.45 -6.42
N ALA A 84 -7.38 13.41 -7.75
CA ALA A 84 -7.39 12.16 -8.51
C ALA A 84 -6.11 11.32 -8.31
N ASN A 85 -4.95 11.98 -8.33
CA ASN A 85 -3.66 11.33 -8.10
C ASN A 85 -3.54 10.79 -6.67
N THR A 86 -3.95 11.60 -5.68
CA THR A 86 -3.98 11.22 -4.26
C THR A 86 -4.85 9.98 -4.07
N ARG A 87 -6.07 9.99 -4.62
CA ARG A 87 -6.97 8.85 -4.57
C ARG A 87 -6.36 7.59 -5.18
N THR A 88 -5.79 7.70 -6.39
CA THR A 88 -5.18 6.54 -7.07
C THR A 88 -3.99 5.98 -6.28
N LEU A 89 -3.16 6.85 -5.71
CA LEU A 89 -1.99 6.44 -4.94
C LEU A 89 -2.39 5.76 -3.63
N THR A 90 -3.33 6.34 -2.90
CA THR A 90 -3.79 5.85 -1.59
C THR A 90 -4.58 4.55 -1.73
N GLU A 91 -5.38 4.40 -2.79
CA GLU A 91 -6.02 3.12 -3.14
C GLU A 91 -4.97 2.01 -3.39
N ARG A 92 -3.86 2.33 -4.07
CA ARG A 92 -2.76 1.38 -4.30
C ARG A 92 -2.04 1.01 -3.01
N LEU A 93 -1.69 1.99 -2.18
CA LEU A 93 -1.03 1.73 -0.89
C LEU A 93 -1.87 0.81 0.01
N ARG A 94 -3.18 1.08 0.10
CA ARG A 94 -4.11 0.23 0.87
C ARG A 94 -4.28 -1.16 0.25
N HIS A 95 -4.28 -1.24 -1.08
CA HIS A 95 -4.31 -2.52 -1.77
C HIS A 95 -3.07 -3.37 -1.47
N ASP A 96 -1.89 -2.76 -1.52
CA ASP A 96 -0.61 -3.42 -1.25
C ASP A 96 -0.52 -3.86 0.22
N ALA A 97 -0.96 -3.01 1.16
CA ALA A 97 -1.09 -3.36 2.57
C ALA A 97 -2.00 -4.59 2.78
N LYS A 98 -3.15 -4.62 2.10
CA LYS A 98 -4.09 -5.75 2.15
C LYS A 98 -3.48 -7.04 1.61
N ILE A 99 -2.71 -6.97 0.52
CA ILE A 99 -1.98 -8.13 -0.01
C ILE A 99 -0.99 -8.64 1.05
N LEU A 100 -0.19 -7.74 1.62
CA LEU A 100 0.83 -8.12 2.60
C LEU A 100 0.22 -8.76 3.85
N HIS A 101 -0.85 -8.19 4.39
CA HIS A 101 -1.61 -8.80 5.49
C HIS A 101 -2.17 -10.18 5.13
N ALA A 102 -2.66 -10.36 3.91
CA ALA A 102 -3.16 -11.66 3.44
C ALA A 102 -2.05 -12.70 3.31
N GLU A 103 -0.86 -12.31 2.82
CA GLU A 103 0.31 -13.18 2.71
C GLU A 103 0.83 -13.60 4.10
N VAL A 104 0.95 -12.65 5.04
CA VAL A 104 1.32 -12.94 6.44
C VAL A 104 0.36 -13.93 7.07
N LYS A 105 -0.95 -13.70 6.92
CA LYS A 105 -1.96 -14.61 7.46
C LYS A 105 -1.86 -16.02 6.85
N ALA A 106 -1.68 -16.10 5.54
CA ALA A 106 -1.57 -17.39 4.85
C ALA A 106 -0.35 -18.19 5.30
N ASP A 107 0.76 -17.51 5.58
CA ASP A 107 1.99 -18.13 6.05
C ASP A 107 1.88 -18.60 7.50
N ILE A 108 1.33 -17.79 8.41
CA ILE A 108 1.00 -18.19 9.79
C ILE A 108 0.09 -19.43 9.80
N ASP A 109 -0.95 -19.45 8.97
CA ASP A 109 -1.88 -20.58 8.88
C ASP A 109 -1.20 -21.84 8.30
N LYS A 110 -0.19 -21.68 7.45
CA LYS A 110 0.63 -22.78 6.92
C LYS A 110 1.55 -23.34 8.00
N GLU A 111 2.25 -22.49 8.75
CA GLU A 111 3.10 -22.89 9.86
C GLU A 111 2.32 -23.63 10.95
N ARG A 112 1.14 -23.13 11.32
CA ARG A 112 0.24 -23.79 12.28
C ARG A 112 -0.16 -25.20 11.82
N ARG A 113 -0.49 -25.37 10.53
CA ARG A 113 -0.83 -26.69 9.96
C ARG A 113 0.36 -27.63 9.93
N MET A 114 1.56 -27.13 9.64
CA MET A 114 2.80 -27.92 9.67
C MET A 114 3.12 -28.37 11.10
N ALA A 115 3.04 -27.47 12.08
CA ALA A 115 3.26 -27.80 13.49
C ALA A 115 2.27 -28.85 14.01
N ALA A 116 0.97 -28.72 13.67
CA ALA A 116 -0.04 -29.71 14.03
C ALA A 116 0.22 -31.09 13.41
N ARG A 117 0.74 -31.13 12.17
CA ARG A 117 1.12 -32.39 11.50
C ARG A 117 2.32 -33.06 12.16
N VAL A 118 3.33 -32.30 12.56
CA VAL A 118 4.51 -32.85 13.27
C VAL A 118 4.07 -33.43 14.61
N HIS A 119 3.27 -32.70 15.39
CA HIS A 119 2.76 -33.19 16.66
C HIS A 119 1.91 -34.47 16.53
N ALA A 120 1.18 -34.65 15.42
CA ALA A 120 0.40 -35.87 15.18
C ALA A 120 1.24 -37.09 14.78
N ILE A 121 2.51 -36.91 14.42
CA ILE A 121 3.46 -38.00 14.10
C ILE A 121 4.24 -38.44 15.33
N ASP A 122 4.45 -37.52 16.30
CA ASP A 122 5.20 -37.76 17.53
C ASP A 122 4.37 -38.35 18.70
N VAL A 123 3.06 -38.59 18.51
CA VAL A 123 2.13 -39.21 19.48
C VAL A 123 1.67 -40.56 18.94
#